data_AF-A0AAW2CU97-F1
#
_entry.id   AF-A0AAW2CU97-F1
#
_cell.length_a   1.000
_cell.length_b   1.000
_cell.length_c   1.000
_cell.angle_alpha   90.00
_cell.angle_beta   90.00
_cell.angle_gamma   90.00
#
_symmetry.space_group_name_H-M   'P 1'
#
loop_
_entity.id
_entity.type
_entity.pdbx_description
1 polymer ?
#
loop_
_entity_poly.entity_id
_entity_poly.type
_entity_poly.pdbx_seq_one_letter_code
_entity_poly.pdbx_strand_id
1 'polypeptide(L)'
;MRRHPGEFILSLSLSLSSSTKHIMLKDILDTRLSHPLYRPVGPSVVLVVILALTCLRSDPKSRPTMQHVSQELFVPRPALPESFHDISIQQLVNQEIYVVDQN
;
A
#
# COMPACT_ATOMS: atom_id res chain seq x y z
N MET A 1 -21.02 -3.40 -12.63
CA MET A 1 -21.25 -3.48 -11.18
C MET A 1 -20.18 -2.65 -10.48
N ARG A 2 -20.55 -1.65 -9.65
CA ARG A 2 -19.58 -0.97 -8.78
C ARG A 2 -19.33 -1.89 -7.59
N ARG A 3 -18.10 -2.36 -7.41
CA ARG A 3 -17.69 -3.17 -6.26
C ARG A 3 -17.71 -2.28 -5.03
N HIS A 4 -18.39 -2.68 -3.96
CA HIS A 4 -18.44 -1.89 -2.74
C HIS A 4 -17.04 -1.88 -2.08
N PRO A 5 -16.57 -0.75 -1.50
CA PRO A 5 -15.25 -0.69 -0.86
C PRO A 5 -15.06 -1.78 0.20
N GLY A 6 -16.12 -2.11 0.94
CA GLY A 6 -16.12 -3.23 1.89
C GLY A 6 -15.89 -4.59 1.24
N GLU A 7 -16.46 -4.86 0.07
CA GLU A 7 -16.22 -6.12 -0.66
C GLU A 7 -14.81 -6.20 -1.23
N PHE A 8 -14.22 -5.06 -1.61
CA PHE A 8 -12.84 -4.98 -2.05
C PHE A 8 -11.87 -5.28 -0.91
N ILE A 9 -12.10 -4.70 0.28
CA ILE A 9 -11.32 -4.98 1.49
C ILE A 9 -11.49 -6.45 1.91
N LEU A 10 -12.71 -6.98 1.92
CA LEU A 10 -12.96 -8.40 2.21
C LEU A 10 -12.30 -9.31 1.17
N SER A 11 -12.32 -8.94 -0.11
CA SER A 11 -11.63 -9.68 -1.16
C SER A 11 -10.11 -9.66 -0.97
N LEU A 12 -9.52 -8.55 -0.54
CA LEU A 12 -8.11 -8.44 -0.18
C LEU A 12 -7.77 -9.35 1.01
N SER A 13 -8.59 -9.33 2.07
CA SER A 13 -8.40 -10.15 3.27
C SER A 13 -8.61 -11.66 3.01
N LEU A 14 -9.59 -12.03 2.19
CA LEU A 14 -9.92 -13.43 1.86
C LEU A 14 -9.00 -14.03 0.78
N SER A 15 -8.40 -13.20 -0.10
CA SER A 15 -7.63 -13.67 -1.26
C SER A 15 -6.12 -13.78 -1.04
N LEU A 16 -5.64 -13.69 0.22
CA LEU A 16 -4.23 -13.94 0.56
C LEU A 16 -3.76 -15.36 0.20
N SER A 17 -4.65 -16.23 -0.31
CA SER A 17 -4.33 -17.59 -0.77
C SER A 17 -4.09 -17.75 -2.28
N SER A 18 -4.44 -16.82 -3.19
CA SER A 18 -4.13 -17.02 -4.64
C SER A 18 -4.36 -15.81 -5.56
N SER A 19 -5.41 -15.01 -5.35
CA SER A 19 -5.90 -14.05 -6.35
C SER A 19 -5.32 -12.63 -6.25
N THR A 20 -4.57 -12.30 -5.20
CA THR A 20 -3.96 -10.95 -5.01
C THR A 20 -2.69 -10.74 -5.83
N LYS A 21 -2.14 -11.79 -6.45
CA LYS A 21 -0.96 -11.76 -7.33
C LYS A 21 -1.11 -10.85 -8.55
N HIS A 22 -2.35 -10.51 -8.94
CA HIS A 22 -2.65 -9.79 -10.18
C HIS A 22 -3.17 -8.36 -9.98
N ILE A 23 -3.39 -7.89 -8.75
CA ILE A 23 -3.87 -6.52 -8.52
C ILE A 23 -2.66 -5.59 -8.41
N MET A 24 -2.55 -4.67 -9.37
CA MET A 24 -1.49 -3.66 -9.37
C MET A 24 -1.94 -2.44 -8.59
N LEU A 25 -0.99 -1.75 -7.96
CA LEU A 25 -1.24 -0.51 -7.24
C LEU A 25 -1.92 0.52 -8.15
N LYS A 26 -1.50 0.65 -9.41
CA LYS A 26 -2.12 1.56 -10.38
C LYS A 26 -3.60 1.30 -10.64
N ASP A 27 -4.07 0.05 -10.47
CA ASP A 27 -5.47 -0.33 -10.79
C ASP A 27 -6.45 0.12 -9.70
N ILE A 28 -5.95 0.46 -8.52
CA ILE A 28 -6.76 0.81 -7.34
C ILE A 28 -6.72 2.31 -7.01
N LEU A 29 -5.87 3.06 -7.69
CA LEU A 29 -5.73 4.49 -7.47
C LEU A 29 -6.89 5.25 -8.09
N ASP A 30 -7.21 6.39 -7.49
CA ASP A 30 -8.17 7.31 -8.06
C ASP A 30 -7.69 7.77 -9.44
N THR A 31 -8.48 7.53 -10.47
CA THR A 31 -8.16 7.85 -11.87
C THR A 31 -7.98 9.35 -12.12
N ARG A 32 -8.43 10.20 -11.17
CA ARG A 32 -8.25 11.65 -11.22
C ARG A 32 -6.85 12.09 -10.76
N LEU A 33 -6.07 11.18 -10.14
CA LEU A 33 -4.66 11.42 -9.90
C LEU A 33 -3.95 11.49 -11.25
N SER A 34 -3.26 12.62 -11.51
CA SER A 34 -2.55 12.85 -12.77
C SER A 34 -1.60 11.69 -13.07
N HIS A 35 -1.80 11.03 -14.21
CA HIS A 35 -0.79 10.14 -14.79
C HIS A 35 0.35 11.02 -15.31
N PRO A 36 1.61 10.87 -14.88
CA PRO A 36 2.23 9.85 -14.02
C PRO A 36 2.42 10.35 -12.59
N LEU A 37 2.42 9.43 -11.62
CA LEU A 37 2.89 9.73 -10.27
C LEU A 37 4.41 9.92 -10.30
N TYR A 38 4.82 11.10 -10.75
CA TYR A 38 6.21 11.54 -10.83
C TYR A 38 6.83 11.59 -9.44
N ARG A 39 8.15 11.73 -9.46
CA ARG A 39 9.14 11.48 -8.41
C ARG A 39 8.91 12.15 -7.03
N PRO A 40 8.00 13.11 -6.77
CA PRO A 40 7.66 13.39 -5.37
C PRO A 40 6.50 12.55 -4.82
N VAL A 41 5.53 12.10 -5.62
CA VAL A 41 4.24 11.59 -5.09
C VAL A 41 4.21 10.05 -4.98
N GLY A 42 4.87 9.35 -5.90
CA GLY A 42 4.88 7.88 -5.92
C GLY A 42 5.27 7.23 -4.58
N PRO A 43 6.42 7.58 -3.97
CA PRO A 43 6.83 7.03 -2.67
C PRO A 43 5.83 7.27 -1.54
N SER A 44 5.19 8.45 -1.50
CA SER A 44 4.16 8.77 -0.51
C SER A 44 2.91 7.94 -0.68
N VAL A 45 2.48 7.69 -1.93
CA VAL A 45 1.33 6.83 -2.22
C VAL A 45 1.59 5.39 -1.77
N VAL A 46 2.77 4.87 -2.07
CA VAL A 46 3.18 3.51 -1.65
C VAL A 46 3.15 3.39 -0.12
N LEU A 47 3.71 4.37 0.60
CA LEU A 47 3.68 4.41 2.05
C LEU A 47 2.26 4.42 2.61
N VAL A 48 1.39 5.29 2.08
CA VAL A 48 -0.01 5.39 2.53
C VAL A 48 -0.74 4.06 2.35
N VAL A 49 -0.50 3.36 1.24
CA VAL A 49 -1.09 2.05 1.01
C VAL A 49 -0.57 1.01 2.00
N ILE A 50 0.73 0.98 2.30
CA ILE A 50 1.29 0.08 3.32
C ILE A 50 0.71 0.39 4.70
N LEU A 51 0.62 1.66 5.09
CA LEU A 51 0.01 2.06 6.35
C LEU A 51 -1.46 1.65 6.41
N ALA A 52 -2.22 1.83 5.32
CA ALA A 52 -3.61 1.38 5.25
C ALA A 52 -3.73 -0.14 5.41
N LEU A 53 -2.88 -0.92 4.71
CA LEU A 53 -2.87 -2.38 4.79
C LEU A 53 -2.51 -2.87 6.20
N THR A 54 -1.52 -2.25 6.86
CA THR A 54 -1.14 -2.59 8.25
C THR A 54 -2.24 -2.23 9.25
N CYS A 55 -2.95 -1.10 9.06
CA CYS A 55 -4.12 -0.73 9.87
C CYS A 55 -5.29 -1.71 9.73
N LEU A 56 -5.42 -2.34 8.55
CA LEU A 56 -6.52 -3.27 8.24
C LEU A 56 -6.24 -4.74 8.64
N ARG A 57 -5.11 -5.05 9.26
CA ARG A 57 -4.78 -6.44 9.67
C ARG A 57 -5.84 -7.01 10.60
N SER A 58 -6.21 -8.28 10.38
CA SER A 58 -7.24 -8.94 11.18
C SER A 58 -6.85 -9.05 12.65
N ASP A 59 -5.58 -9.36 12.94
CA ASP A 59 -5.05 -9.39 14.31
C ASP A 59 -4.87 -7.96 14.87
N PRO A 60 -5.62 -7.59 15.93
CA PRO A 60 -5.52 -6.27 16.54
C PRO A 60 -4.12 -5.94 17.06
N LYS A 61 -3.34 -6.93 17.52
CA LYS A 61 -1.99 -6.72 18.07
C LYS A 61 -0.96 -6.36 17.00
N SER A 62 -1.26 -6.71 15.75
CA SER A 62 -0.41 -6.41 14.58
C SER A 62 -0.67 -5.05 13.94
N ARG A 63 -1.71 -4.34 14.38
CA ARG A 63 -2.07 -3.01 13.86
C ARG A 63 -1.18 -1.94 14.50
N PRO A 64 -0.71 -0.93 13.74
CA PRO A 64 0.06 0.17 14.31
C PRO A 64 -0.82 1.06 15.19
N THR A 65 -0.19 1.77 16.14
CA THR A 65 -0.86 2.85 16.86
C THR A 65 -0.97 4.09 15.98
N MET A 66 -1.94 4.97 16.26
CA MET A 66 -2.06 6.25 15.55
C MET A 66 -0.80 7.11 15.69
N GLN A 67 -0.09 6.99 16.82
CA GLN A 67 1.21 7.63 17.02
C GLN A 67 2.23 7.15 15.99
N HIS A 68 2.40 5.84 15.81
CA HIS A 68 3.27 5.27 14.78
C HIS A 68 2.86 5.73 13.38
N VAL A 69 1.56 5.66 13.06
CA VAL A 69 1.03 6.11 11.74
C VAL A 69 1.38 7.58 11.50
N SER A 70 1.17 8.45 12.49
CA SER A 70 1.45 9.88 12.37
C SER A 70 2.94 10.19 12.16
N GLN A 71 3.81 9.43 12.82
CA GLN A 71 5.27 9.54 12.66
C GLN A 71 5.70 9.10 11.26
N GLU A 72 5.23 7.93 10.80
CA GLU A 72 5.56 7.42 9.47
C GLU A 72 5.12 8.38 8.34
N LEU A 73 3.96 9.03 8.50
CA LEU A 73 3.46 10.03 7.54
C LEU A 73 4.30 11.32 7.51
N PHE A 74 5.00 11.64 8.60
CA PHE A 74 5.82 12.86 8.71
C PHE A 74 7.23 12.68 8.14
N VAL A 75 7.71 11.44 7.99
CA VAL A 75 9.05 11.15 7.48
C VAL A 75 9.10 11.32 5.95
N PRO A 76 9.97 12.21 5.42
CA PRO A 76 10.19 12.34 3.98
C PRO A 76 10.74 11.03 3.40
N ARG A 77 10.24 10.62 2.23
CA ARG A 77 10.68 9.38 1.58
C ARG A 77 11.63 9.65 0.42
N PRO A 78 12.71 8.86 0.29
CA PRO A 78 13.56 8.92 -0.89
C PRO A 78 12.80 8.49 -2.15
N ALA A 79 13.38 8.78 -3.31
CA ALA A 79 12.82 8.38 -4.59
C ALA A 79 12.71 6.85 -4.70
N LEU A 80 11.63 6.37 -5.31
CA LEU A 80 11.41 4.94 -5.51
C LEU A 80 12.41 4.37 -6.53
N PRO A 81 13.06 3.22 -6.27
CA PRO A 81 13.99 2.60 -7.22
C PRO A 81 13.29 1.95 -8.42
N GLU A 82 12.01 1.57 -8.29
CA GLU A 82 11.24 0.86 -9.32
C GLU A 82 10.16 1.72 -10.00
N SER A 83 9.70 1.22 -11.15
CA SER A 83 8.50 1.71 -11.84
C SER A 83 7.28 1.54 -10.93
N PHE A 84 6.68 2.65 -10.52
CA PHE A 84 5.42 2.68 -9.76
C PHE A 84 4.30 1.83 -10.40
N HIS A 85 4.36 1.62 -11.72
CA HIS A 85 3.34 0.92 -12.50
C HIS A 85 3.39 -0.61 -12.36
N ASP A 86 4.46 -1.15 -11.78
CA ASP A 86 4.73 -2.59 -11.69
C ASP A 86 4.66 -3.12 -10.25
N ILE A 87 4.23 -2.27 -9.30
CA ILE A 87 4.03 -2.65 -7.90
C ILE A 87 2.68 -3.37 -7.75
N SER A 88 2.72 -4.63 -7.33
CA SER A 88 1.54 -5.38 -6.91
C SER A 88 1.17 -5.12 -5.45
N ILE A 89 -0.11 -5.26 -5.11
CA ILE A 89 -0.57 -5.15 -3.71
C ILE A 89 0.06 -6.23 -2.83
N GLN A 90 0.34 -7.41 -3.38
CA GLN A 90 0.99 -8.48 -2.62
C GLN A 90 2.40 -8.10 -2.18
N GLN A 91 3.21 -7.48 -3.04
CA GLN A 91 4.56 -7.02 -2.66
C GLN A 91 4.51 -6.01 -1.50
N LEU A 92 3.47 -5.16 -1.47
CA LEU A 92 3.24 -4.21 -0.38
C LEU A 92 2.83 -4.90 0.93
N VAL A 93 2.00 -5.93 0.86
CA VAL A 93 1.59 -6.73 2.02
C VAL A 93 2.78 -7.49 2.64
N ASN A 94 3.70 -7.98 1.80
CA ASN A 94 4.88 -8.72 2.23
C ASN A 94 6.06 -7.82 2.65
N GLN A 95 5.90 -6.49 2.59
CA GLN A 95 6.92 -5.47 2.89
C GLN A 95 8.26 -5.62 2.13
N GLU A 96 8.29 -6.35 1.01
CA GLU A 96 9.52 -6.54 0.21
C GLU A 96 10.03 -5.24 -0.46
N ILE A 97 9.29 -4.14 -0.33
CA ILE A 97 9.58 -2.85 -0.96
C ILE A 97 10.29 -1.87 -0.01
N TYR A 98 10.29 -2.15 1.30
CA TYR A 98 10.98 -1.32 2.30
C TYR A 98 11.94 -2.18 3.11
N VAL A 99 13.12 -2.46 2.55
CA VAL A 99 14.31 -2.66 3.37
C VAL A 99 14.64 -1.29 3.97
N VAL A 100 13.95 -0.93 5.04
CA VAL A 100 14.49 0.06 5.98
C VAL A 100 15.61 -0.68 6.70
N ASP A 101 16.84 -0.38 6.31
CA ASP A 101 18.03 -0.65 7.10
C ASP A 101 17.78 -0.09 8.50
N GLN A 102 17.38 -0.96 9.44
CA GLN A 102 17.39 -0.66 10.85
C GLN A 102 18.73 -1.15 11.38
N ASN A 103 19.67 -0.21 11.53
CA ASN A 103 20.85 -0.36 12.36
C ASN A 103 20.81 0.65 13.50
#